data_AF-A0A3D3VYQ4-F1
#
_entry.id   AF-A0A3D3VYQ4-F1
#
_cell.length_a   1.000
_cell.length_b   1.000
_cell.length_c   1.000
_cell.angle_alpha   90.00
_cell.angle_beta   90.00
_cell.angle_gamma   90.00
#
_symmetry.space_group_name_H-M   'P 1'
#
loop_
_entity.id
_entity.type
_entity.pdbx_description
1 polymer ?
#
loop_
_entity_poly.entity_id
_entity_poly.type
_entity_poly.pdbx_seq_one_letter_code
_entity_poly.pdbx_strand_id
1 'polypeptide(L)' 'MPMHVKVARAEQIFQWSRDWIMRQVLAEKGPMSTQRLRLEIALKMYGHEMPVRQLTEKTPR' A
#
# COMPACT_ATOMS: atom_id res chain seq x y z
N MET A 1 11.22 10.90 -23.90
CA MET A 1 10.13 11.25 -22.96
C MET A 1 10.69 12.17 -21.88
N PRO A 2 10.12 13.37 -21.66
CA PRO A 2 10.56 14.28 -20.60
C PRO A 2 10.45 13.67 -19.19
N MET A 3 11.27 14.13 -18.24
CA MET A 3 11.31 13.57 -16.88
C MET A 3 9.96 13.65 -16.16
N HIS A 4 9.24 14.77 -16.24
CA HIS A 4 7.94 14.92 -15.61
C HIS A 4 6.91 13.89 -16.12
N VAL A 5 6.96 13.53 -17.41
CA VAL A 5 6.08 12.50 -17.98
C VAL A 5 6.43 11.11 -17.44
N LYS A 6 7.71 10.81 -17.27
CA LYS A 6 8.16 9.53 -16.67
C LYS A 6 7.68 9.41 -15.21
N VAL A 7 7.78 10.49 -14.44
CA VAL A 7 7.33 10.54 -13.05
C VAL A 7 5.81 10.37 -12.97
N ALA A 8 5.04 11.12 -13.76
CA ALA A 8 3.58 11.01 -13.80
C ALA A 8 3.11 9.60 -14.17
N ARG A 9 3.78 8.96 -15.13
CA ARG A 9 3.47 7.57 -15.49
C ARG A 9 3.79 6.59 -14.36
N ALA A 10 4.91 6.77 -13.68
CA ALA A 10 5.28 5.94 -12.54
C ALA A 10 4.26 6.09 -11.39
N GLU A 11 3.80 7.32 -11.13
CA GLU A 11 2.77 7.61 -10.13
C GLU A 11 1.45 6.92 -10.45
N GLN A 12 1.01 6.95 -11.72
CA GLN A 12 -0.22 6.26 -12.16
C GLN A 12 -0.14 4.74 -11.94
N ILE A 13 0.99 4.13 -12.29
CA ILE A 13 1.22 2.68 -12.08
C ILE A 13 1.22 2.35 -10.59
N PHE A 14 1.84 3.21 -9.80
CA PHE A 14 1.93 3.03 -8.36
C PHE A 14 0.55 3.16 -7.69
N GLN A 15 -0.25 4.14 -8.11
CA GLN A 15 -1.62 4.30 -7.62
C GLN A 15 -2.49 3.09 -8.02
N TRP A 16 -2.40 2.64 -9.27
CA TRP A 16 -3.13 1.46 -9.72
C TRP A 16 -2.80 0.21 -8.87
N SER A 17 -1.52 0.01 -8.57
CA SER A 17 -1.05 -1.10 -7.73
C SER A 17 -1.60 -1.02 -6.30
N ARG A 18 -1.65 0.18 -5.72
CA ARG A 18 -2.25 0.43 -4.41
C ARG A 18 -3.75 0.13 -4.39
N ASP A 19 -4.48 0.56 -5.41
CA ASP A 19 -5.93 0.34 -5.53
C ASP A 19 -6.27 -1.14 -5.73
N TRP A 20 -5.42 -1.88 -6.45
CA TRP A 20 -5.53 -3.33 -6.56
C TRP A 20 -5.35 -4.02 -5.21
N ILE A 21 -4.28 -3.69 -4.49
CA ILE A 21 -3.98 -4.27 -3.18
C ILE A 21 -5.07 -3.93 -2.15
N MET A 22 -5.57 -2.68 -2.15
CA MET A 22 -6.68 -2.27 -1.31
C MET A 22 -7.90 -3.17 -1.49
N ARG A 23 -8.30 -3.42 -2.74
CA ARG A 23 -9.44 -4.31 -3.05
C ARG A 23 -9.19 -5.73 -2.56
N GLN A 24 -7.98 -6.26 -2.75
CA GLN A 24 -7.63 -7.59 -2.23
C GLN A 24 -7.70 -7.66 -0.70
N VAL A 25 -7.14 -6.66 -0.01
CA VAL A 25 -7.18 -6.60 1.46
C VAL A 25 -8.61 -6.56 1.97
N LEU A 26 -9.47 -5.73 1.37
CA LEU A 26 -10.88 -5.66 1.75
C LEU A 26 -11.63 -6.95 1.47
N ALA A 27 -11.33 -7.63 0.35
CA ALA A 27 -11.93 -8.93 0.04
C ALA A 27 -11.50 -10.04 1.02
N GLU A 28 -10.22 -10.04 1.44
CA GLU A 28 -9.67 -11.06 2.34
C GLU A 28 -10.02 -10.84 3.81
N LYS A 29 -10.05 -9.57 4.26
CA LYS A 29 -10.13 -9.21 5.69
C LYS A 29 -11.41 -8.49 6.08
N GLY A 30 -12.25 -8.14 5.11
CA GLY A 30 -13.47 -7.38 5.31
C GLY A 30 -13.24 -5.88 5.55
N PRO A 31 -14.33 -5.11 5.74
CA PRO A 31 -14.27 -3.68 6.01
C PRO A 31 -13.53 -3.36 7.31
N MET A 32 -12.77 -2.26 7.31
CA MET A 32 -12.00 -1.79 8.47
C MET A 32 -11.80 -0.27 8.42
N SER A 33 -11.27 0.31 9.51
CA SER A 33 -10.93 1.73 9.53
C SER A 33 -9.91 2.08 8.45
N THR A 34 -9.96 3.30 7.93
CA THR A 34 -9.00 3.79 6.92
C THR A 34 -7.56 3.68 7.41
N GLN A 35 -7.32 3.93 8.70
CA GLN A 35 -6.00 3.78 9.32
C GLN A 35 -5.50 2.34 9.26
N ARG A 36 -6.33 1.37 9.69
CA ARG A 36 -5.98 -0.05 9.61
C ARG A 36 -5.79 -0.52 8.18
N LEU A 37 -6.64 -0.08 7.26
CA LEU A 37 -6.54 -0.42 5.83
C LEU A 37 -5.21 0.05 5.23
N ARG A 38 -4.75 1.26 5.58
CA ARG A 38 -3.44 1.77 5.13
C ARG A 38 -2.29 0.91 5.63
N LEU A 39 -2.33 0.46 6.89
CA LEU A 39 -1.30 -0.42 7.45
C LEU A 39 -1.29 -1.79 6.76
N GLU A 40 -2.47 -2.35 6.48
CA GLU A 40 -2.59 -3.64 5.79
C GLU A 40 -2.10 -3.58 4.34
N ILE A 41 -2.39 -2.49 3.62
CA ILE A 41 -1.83 -2.23 2.29
C ILE A 41 -0.30 -2.11 2.37
N ALA A 42 0.23 -1.37 3.35
CA ALA A 42 1.67 -1.21 3.54
C ALA A 42 2.37 -2.54 3.84
N LEU A 43 1.79 -3.40 4.69
CA LEU A 43 2.30 -4.74 4.94
C LEU A 43 2.32 -5.60 3.68
N LYS A 44 1.29 -5.53 2.83
CA LYS A 44 1.23 -6.33 1.60
C LYS A 44 2.21 -5.85 0.53
N MET A 45 2.49 -4.54 0.46
CA MET A 45 3.46 -3.96 -0.47
C MET A 45 4.91 -4.15 -0.01
N TYR A 46 5.19 -3.93 1.27
CA TYR A 46 6.54 -3.75 1.79
C TYR A 46 6.90 -4.67 2.95
N GLY A 47 5.97 -5.48 3.45
CA GLY A 47 6.19 -6.34 4.61
C GLY A 47 7.19 -7.49 4.39
N HIS A 48 7.68 -7.67 3.15
CA HIS A 48 8.83 -8.53 2.87
C HIS A 48 10.13 -7.94 3.41
N GLU A 49 10.20 -6.62 3.57
CA GLU A 49 11.31 -5.93 4.23
C GLU A 49 11.08 -5.89 5.74
N MET A 50 11.92 -6.61 6.47
CA MET A 50 11.83 -6.71 7.94
C MET A 50 11.74 -5.35 8.67
N PRO A 51 12.49 -4.30 8.30
CA PRO A 51 12.36 -2.99 8.95
C PRO A 51 10.98 -2.37 8.77
N VAL A 52 10.40 -2.46 7.56
CA VAL A 52 9.09 -1.88 7.26
C VAL A 52 7.99 -2.64 7.96
N ARG A 53 8.10 -3.97 8.02
CA ARG A 53 7.17 -4.82 8.77
C ARG A 53 7.12 -4.44 10.24
N GLN A 54 8.28 -4.32 10.89
CA GLN A 54 8.35 -3.95 12.31
C GLN A 54 7.77 -2.55 12.58
N LEU A 55 8.01 -1.59 11.69
CA LEU A 55 7.46 -0.25 11.81
C LEU A 55 5.93 -0.25 11.69
N THR A 56 5.41 -1.03 10.74
CA THR A 56 3.97 -1.13 10.49
C THR A 56 3.25 -1.88 11.61
N GLU A 57 3.87 -2.93 12.17
CA GLU A 57 3.32 -3.70 13.30
C GLU A 57 3.29 -2.92 14.62
N LYS A 58 4.23 -1.99 14.83
CA LYS A 58 4.27 -1.12 16.02
C LYS A 58 3.27 0.04 15.98
N THR A 59 2.59 0.26 14.85
CA THR A 59 1.64 1.36 14.72
C THR A 59 0.30 0.99 15.37
N PRO A 60 -0.25 1.80 16.29
CA PRO A 60 -1.54 1.53 16.92
C PRO A 60 -2.67 1.44 15.88
N ARG A 61 -3.54 0.45 16.05
CA ARG A 61 -4.62 0.07 15.12
C ARG A 61 -5.95 0.72 15.44
#